data_AF-A0A5B7F8T7-F1
#
_entry.id   AF-A0A5B7F8T7-F1
#
_cell.length_a   1.000
_cell.length_b   1.000
_cell.length_c   1.000
_cell.angle_alpha   90.00
_cell.angle_beta   90.00
_cell.angle_gamma   90.00
#
_symmetry.space_group_name_H-M   'P 1'
#
loop_
_entity.id
_entity.type
_entity.pdbx_description
1 polymer ?
#
loop_
_entity_poly.entity_id
_entity_poly.type
_entity_poly.pdbx_seq_one_letter_code
_entity_poly.pdbx_strand_id
1 'polypeptide(L)'
;MTFESNPDGGKLGRFKSVGTREKSRKLLTTANKGVEVPGILWTSHLTEAGRVDRFLNNSQYIIQVWTTGQDPLIAELLQKGYRLIFSNYDAWYLDCGFGAWVGEGNNWCSPYIGWQKVYDNSPHQMALNLTKSTYANLILGGEAALWTEQVDDHNLDAKLWPRGAALAERLWSNPATGWEEAEFRLIHHRQRLVKRGVPSERIQPQWCHQNEGLCYL
;
A
#
# COMPACT_ATOMS: atom_id res chain seq x y z
N MET A 1 -9.10 -21.72 0.39
CA MET A 1 -9.26 -22.70 1.49
C MET A 1 -10.64 -22.44 2.08
N THR A 2 -11.65 -23.30 2.01
CA THR A 2 -11.77 -24.76 1.90
C THR A 2 -12.82 -25.16 0.85
N PHE A 3 -12.68 -26.35 0.26
CA PHE A 3 -13.74 -27.02 -0.50
C PHE A 3 -14.18 -28.25 0.30
N GLU A 4 -15.44 -28.30 0.71
CA GLU A 4 -16.13 -29.54 1.10
C GLU A 4 -17.36 -29.68 0.21
N SER A 5 -17.40 -30.74 -0.58
CA SER A 5 -18.59 -31.20 -1.28
C SER A 5 -19.45 -32.00 -0.32
N ASN A 6 -20.65 -31.50 0.00
CA ASN A 6 -21.65 -32.27 0.75
C ASN A 6 -22.49 -33.12 -0.24
N PRO A 7 -22.73 -34.42 -0.01
CA PRO A 7 -23.52 -35.28 -0.91
C PRO A 7 -25.04 -35.09 -0.82
N ASP A 8 -25.53 -34.35 0.18
CA ASP A 8 -26.96 -34.16 0.37
C ASP A 8 -27.45 -32.86 -0.27
N GLY A 9 -28.36 -32.99 -1.24
CA GLY A 9 -28.92 -31.93 -2.10
C GLY A 9 -29.71 -30.81 -1.41
N GLY A 10 -29.27 -30.32 -0.25
CA GLY A 10 -29.72 -29.08 0.35
C GLY A 10 -29.07 -27.89 -0.35
N LYS A 11 -29.89 -26.95 -0.84
CA LYS A 11 -29.42 -25.68 -1.40
C LYS A 11 -28.51 -24.98 -0.38
N LEU A 12 -27.20 -25.00 -0.62
CA LEU A 12 -26.24 -24.15 0.06
C LEU A 12 -26.73 -22.71 -0.14
N GLY A 13 -27.17 -22.07 0.95
CA GLY A 13 -27.51 -20.66 0.93
C GLY A 13 -26.27 -19.90 0.46
N ARG A 14 -26.31 -19.31 -0.75
CA ARG A 14 -25.32 -18.31 -1.15
C ARG A 14 -25.21 -17.32 0.00
N PHE A 15 -24.03 -17.23 0.62
CA PHE A 15 -23.69 -16.11 1.49
C PHE A 15 -23.96 -14.85 0.66
N LYS A 16 -25.08 -14.16 0.95
CA LYS A 16 -25.40 -12.91 0.27
C LYS A 16 -24.44 -11.88 0.83
N SER A 17 -23.28 -11.71 0.18
CA SER A 17 -22.21 -10.76 0.56
C SER A 17 -22.75 -9.36 0.87
N VAL A 18 -23.79 -8.95 0.15
CA VAL A 18 -24.56 -7.70 0.36
C VAL A 18 -25.09 -7.59 1.79
N GLY A 19 -25.70 -8.66 2.31
CA GLY A 19 -26.33 -8.67 3.64
C GLY A 19 -25.31 -8.60 4.79
N THR A 20 -24.13 -9.20 4.63
CA THR A 20 -23.07 -9.11 5.65
C THR A 20 -22.52 -7.69 5.73
N ARG A 21 -22.22 -7.07 4.59
CA ARG A 21 -21.67 -5.71 4.54
C ARG A 21 -22.63 -4.67 5.13
N GLU A 22 -23.91 -4.72 4.78
CA GLU A 22 -24.89 -3.77 5.30
C GLU A 22 -25.05 -3.89 6.82
N LYS A 23 -24.99 -5.11 7.35
CA LYS A 23 -24.98 -5.35 8.80
C LYS A 23 -23.71 -4.78 9.44
N SER A 24 -22.53 -5.06 8.87
CA SER A 24 -21.27 -4.50 9.37
C SER A 24 -21.27 -2.98 9.36
N ARG A 25 -21.84 -2.34 8.34
CA ARG A 25 -21.95 -0.88 8.27
C ARG A 25 -22.85 -0.32 9.37
N LYS A 26 -24.01 -0.95 9.62
CA LYS A 26 -24.89 -0.55 10.73
C LYS A 26 -24.17 -0.67 12.07
N LEU A 27 -23.41 -1.74 12.27
CA LEU A 27 -22.60 -1.92 13.49
C LEU A 27 -21.51 -0.85 13.62
N LEU A 28 -20.84 -0.49 12.52
CA LEU A 28 -19.85 0.59 12.49
C LEU A 28 -20.47 1.93 12.91
N THR A 29 -21.62 2.30 12.34
CA THR A 29 -22.34 3.53 12.71
C THR A 29 -22.74 3.51 14.19
N THR A 30 -23.26 2.39 14.69
CA THR A 30 -23.60 2.25 16.12
C THR A 30 -22.37 2.39 17.02
N ALA A 31 -21.26 1.74 16.67
CA ALA A 31 -20.00 1.84 17.40
C ALA A 31 -19.46 3.28 17.38
N ASN A 32 -19.70 4.02 16.31
CA ASN A 32 -19.33 5.42 16.15
C ASN A 32 -20.44 6.39 16.64
N LYS A 33 -21.19 6.01 17.68
CA LYS A 33 -22.20 6.85 18.35
C LYS A 33 -23.25 7.43 17.40
N GLY A 34 -23.64 6.67 16.38
CA GLY A 34 -24.63 7.07 15.39
C GLY A 34 -24.10 7.95 14.25
N VAL A 35 -22.81 8.31 14.27
CA VAL A 35 -22.19 9.12 13.20
C VAL A 35 -21.72 8.19 12.08
N GLU A 36 -22.19 8.42 10.86
CA GLU A 36 -21.69 7.70 9.69
C GLU A 36 -20.26 8.16 9.35
N VAL A 37 -19.36 7.19 9.18
CA VAL A 37 -17.97 7.42 8.75
C VAL A 37 -17.66 6.55 7.54
N PRO A 38 -16.78 7.02 6.63
CA PRO A 38 -16.37 6.21 5.49
C PRO A 38 -15.69 4.91 5.93
N GLY A 39 -16.08 3.79 5.33
CA GLY A 39 -15.34 2.54 5.47
C GLY A 39 -14.18 2.48 4.47
N ILE A 40 -13.05 1.89 4.88
CA ILE A 40 -11.94 1.59 3.95
C ILE A 40 -12.05 0.10 3.58
N LEU A 41 -11.98 -0.21 2.28
CA LEU A 41 -11.93 -1.58 1.78
C LEU A 41 -10.74 -1.75 0.83
N TRP A 42 -10.06 -2.88 0.92
CA TRP A 42 -9.03 -3.25 -0.04
C TRP A 42 -9.61 -3.54 -1.42
N THR A 43 -8.82 -3.28 -2.46
CA THR A 43 -9.09 -3.84 -3.79
C THR A 43 -9.24 -5.36 -3.70
N SER A 44 -10.35 -5.89 -4.21
CA SER A 44 -10.71 -7.31 -4.12
C SER A 44 -11.72 -7.66 -5.21
N HIS A 45 -12.21 -8.90 -5.23
CA HIS A 45 -13.32 -9.32 -6.10
C HIS A 45 -14.61 -8.49 -5.95
N LEU A 46 -14.80 -7.79 -4.82
CA LEU A 46 -15.94 -6.89 -4.62
C LEU A 46 -15.79 -5.55 -5.36
N THR A 47 -14.54 -5.12 -5.57
CA THR A 47 -14.17 -3.86 -6.20
C THR A 47 -13.54 -4.07 -7.57
N GLU A 48 -13.61 -5.28 -8.14
CA GLU A 48 -13.03 -5.55 -9.46
C GLU A 48 -13.75 -4.78 -10.57
N ALA A 49 -13.09 -4.69 -11.73
CA ALA A 49 -13.55 -3.92 -12.86
C ALA A 49 -15.01 -4.25 -13.25
N GLY A 50 -15.83 -3.21 -13.42
CA GLY A 50 -17.25 -3.30 -13.76
C GLY A 50 -18.18 -3.76 -12.63
N ARG A 51 -17.66 -4.02 -11.42
CA ARG A 51 -18.47 -4.50 -10.28
C ARG A 51 -18.63 -3.50 -9.15
N VAL A 52 -17.71 -2.57 -8.97
CA VAL A 52 -17.66 -1.71 -7.78
C VAL A 52 -19.00 -0.99 -7.51
N ASP A 53 -19.62 -0.39 -8.53
CA ASP A 53 -20.89 0.35 -8.38
C ASP A 53 -22.13 -0.52 -8.17
N ARG A 54 -22.04 -1.83 -8.46
CA ARG A 54 -23.13 -2.77 -8.20
C ARG A 54 -23.27 -3.02 -6.70
N PHE A 55 -22.19 -2.81 -5.96
CA PHE A 55 -22.10 -3.18 -4.56
C PHE A 55 -21.82 -1.98 -3.67
N LEU A 56 -20.97 -1.04 -4.08
CA LEU A 56 -20.46 0.04 -3.23
C LEU A 56 -20.90 1.41 -3.75
N ASN A 57 -20.76 2.41 -2.87
CA ASN A 57 -21.00 3.81 -3.17
C ASN A 57 -19.75 4.61 -2.76
N ASN A 58 -19.26 5.46 -3.65
CA ASN A 58 -18.05 6.28 -3.47
C ASN A 58 -18.13 7.30 -2.31
N SER A 59 -19.35 7.68 -1.89
CA SER A 59 -19.57 8.52 -0.71
C SER A 59 -19.33 7.77 0.61
N GLN A 60 -19.60 6.46 0.62
CA GLN A 60 -19.55 5.63 1.83
C GLN A 60 -18.23 4.88 1.99
N TYR A 61 -17.51 4.65 0.89
CA TYR A 61 -16.29 3.84 0.89
C TYR A 61 -15.10 4.56 0.27
N ILE A 62 -13.95 4.38 0.90
CA ILE A 62 -12.61 4.67 0.38
C ILE A 62 -12.00 3.33 -0.02
N ILE A 63 -11.28 3.29 -1.14
CA ILE A 63 -10.65 2.05 -1.60
C ILE A 63 -9.14 2.14 -1.37
N GLN A 64 -8.59 1.18 -0.63
CA GLN A 64 -7.15 1.01 -0.48
C GLN A 64 -6.64 0.06 -1.57
N VAL A 65 -5.80 0.58 -2.46
CA VAL A 65 -5.35 -0.11 -3.67
C VAL A 65 -4.04 -0.81 -3.37
N TRP A 66 -4.01 -2.12 -3.52
CA TRP A 66 -2.77 -2.90 -3.43
C TRP A 66 -2.34 -3.53 -4.75
N THR A 67 -3.11 -3.41 -5.84
CA THR A 67 -2.71 -3.85 -7.19
C THR A 67 -1.44 -3.13 -7.66
N THR A 68 -0.84 -3.53 -8.79
CA THR A 68 0.31 -2.81 -9.33
C THR A 68 -0.05 -1.36 -9.68
N GLY A 69 0.96 -0.48 -9.74
CA GLY A 69 0.77 0.91 -10.14
C GLY A 69 0.27 1.14 -11.57
N GLN A 70 0.22 0.09 -12.39
CA GLN A 70 -0.25 0.12 -13.77
C GLN A 70 -1.61 -0.58 -13.97
N ASP A 71 -2.25 -1.03 -12.89
CA ASP A 71 -3.51 -1.74 -12.98
C ASP A 71 -4.63 -0.80 -13.48
N PRO A 72 -5.34 -1.15 -14.57
CA PRO A 72 -6.44 -0.34 -15.10
C PRO A 72 -7.59 -0.15 -14.10
N LEU A 73 -7.70 -0.98 -13.06
CA LEU A 73 -8.68 -0.80 -11.98
C LEU A 73 -8.54 0.57 -11.30
N ILE A 74 -7.30 1.09 -11.16
CA ILE A 74 -7.06 2.42 -10.59
C ILE A 74 -7.81 3.48 -11.40
N ALA A 75 -7.70 3.42 -12.74
CA ALA A 75 -8.38 4.36 -13.62
C ALA A 75 -9.91 4.26 -13.49
N GLU A 76 -10.45 3.05 -13.45
CA GLU A 76 -11.90 2.84 -13.30
C GLU A 76 -12.41 3.43 -11.97
N LEU A 77 -11.73 3.16 -10.86
CA LEU A 77 -12.13 3.66 -9.54
C LEU A 77 -12.11 5.20 -9.48
N LEU A 78 -11.07 5.82 -10.04
CA LEU A 78 -10.97 7.28 -10.12
C LEU A 78 -12.05 7.88 -11.01
N GLN A 79 -12.29 7.31 -12.19
CA GLN A 79 -13.35 7.74 -13.11
C GLN A 79 -14.76 7.61 -12.50
N LYS A 80 -14.96 6.61 -11.62
CA LYS A 80 -16.18 6.42 -10.84
C LYS A 80 -16.26 7.27 -9.57
N GLY A 81 -15.28 8.12 -9.31
CA GLY A 81 -15.29 9.07 -8.20
C GLY A 81 -14.92 8.47 -6.84
N TYR A 82 -14.35 7.28 -6.79
CA TYR A 82 -13.87 6.71 -5.52
C TYR A 82 -12.62 7.42 -5.05
N ARG A 83 -12.56 7.65 -3.74
CA ARG A 83 -11.36 8.12 -3.06
C ARG A 83 -10.41 6.95 -2.83
N LEU A 84 -9.13 7.15 -3.12
CA LEU A 84 -8.11 6.11 -3.09
C LEU A 84 -7.03 6.38 -2.05
N ILE A 85 -6.62 5.31 -1.37
CA ILE A 85 -5.35 5.22 -0.63
C ILE A 85 -4.47 4.25 -1.39
N PHE A 86 -3.26 4.66 -1.76
CA PHE A 86 -2.35 3.81 -2.54
C PHE A 86 -1.47 2.98 -1.61
N SER A 87 -1.35 1.70 -1.91
CA SER A 87 -0.49 0.72 -1.23
C SER A 87 -0.02 -0.33 -2.26
N ASN A 88 0.24 0.09 -3.50
CA ASN A 88 0.53 -0.82 -4.61
C ASN A 88 1.73 -1.72 -4.30
N TYR A 89 1.53 -3.05 -4.40
CA TYR A 89 2.49 -4.03 -3.87
C TYR A 89 3.84 -3.98 -4.57
N ASP A 90 3.89 -3.48 -5.81
CA ASP A 90 5.12 -3.35 -6.57
C ASP A 90 6.02 -2.22 -6.08
N ALA A 91 5.57 -1.32 -5.19
CA ALA A 91 6.39 -0.26 -4.63
C ALA A 91 6.29 -0.08 -3.11
N TRP A 92 5.15 -0.37 -2.48
CA TRP A 92 4.90 0.00 -1.07
C TRP A 92 4.58 -1.19 -0.15
N TYR A 93 4.89 -2.43 -0.56
CA TYR A 93 4.91 -3.59 0.34
C TYR A 93 6.33 -3.82 0.88
N LEU A 94 6.52 -3.54 2.17
CA LEU A 94 7.83 -3.55 2.82
C LEU A 94 8.26 -4.95 3.30
N ASP A 95 7.37 -5.92 3.26
CA ASP A 95 7.59 -7.33 3.60
C ASP A 95 8.18 -8.16 2.44
N CYS A 96 8.24 -7.64 1.21
CA CYS A 96 8.73 -8.35 0.03
C CYS A 96 10.25 -8.58 0.05
N GLY A 97 10.70 -9.65 -0.63
CA GLY A 97 12.12 -9.88 -0.93
C GLY A 97 12.87 -10.83 0.01
N PHE A 98 12.16 -11.47 0.93
CA PHE A 98 12.74 -12.44 1.88
C PHE A 98 12.46 -13.88 1.41
N GLY A 99 13.07 -14.86 2.09
CA GLY A 99 12.81 -16.28 1.82
C GLY A 99 11.34 -16.65 2.00
N ALA A 100 10.87 -17.65 1.26
CA ALA A 100 9.52 -18.18 1.42
C ALA A 100 9.29 -18.69 2.87
N TRP A 101 8.14 -18.38 3.45
CA TRP A 101 7.74 -18.91 4.76
C TRP A 101 6.95 -20.23 4.64
N VAL A 102 6.53 -20.61 3.42
CA VAL A 102 6.06 -21.95 3.06
C VAL A 102 6.80 -22.41 1.81
N GLY A 103 7.40 -23.60 1.84
CA GLY A 103 8.13 -24.16 0.71
C GLY A 103 9.54 -23.58 0.54
N GLU A 104 9.96 -23.39 -0.71
CA GLU A 104 11.31 -22.96 -1.08
C GLU A 104 11.28 -21.68 -1.94
N GLY A 105 12.44 -21.01 -2.08
CA GLY A 105 12.57 -19.78 -2.86
C GLY A 105 12.33 -18.51 -2.04
N ASN A 106 11.70 -17.51 -2.65
CA ASN A 106 11.41 -16.21 -2.03
C ASN A 106 9.91 -16.01 -1.83
N ASN A 107 9.53 -15.09 -0.96
CA ASN A 107 8.14 -14.71 -0.74
C ASN A 107 7.51 -14.09 -2.00
N TRP A 108 6.17 -14.10 -2.05
CA TRP A 108 5.40 -13.96 -3.30
C TRP A 108 5.58 -12.63 -4.03
N CYS A 109 5.89 -11.55 -3.33
CA CYS A 109 6.03 -10.19 -3.90
C CYS A 109 7.48 -9.76 -4.10
N SER A 110 8.42 -10.68 -4.01
CA SER A 110 9.83 -10.45 -4.30
C SER A 110 10.05 -9.84 -5.70
N PRO A 111 11.07 -8.97 -5.89
CA PRO A 111 12.24 -8.74 -5.03
C PRO A 111 12.00 -7.76 -3.86
N TYR A 112 13.02 -7.57 -3.03
CA TYR A 112 13.03 -6.53 -1.99
C TYR A 112 12.85 -5.15 -2.61
N ILE A 113 11.97 -4.34 -2.02
CA ILE A 113 11.70 -2.99 -2.52
C ILE A 113 12.66 -2.00 -1.86
N GLY A 114 13.62 -1.52 -2.63
CA GLY A 114 14.56 -0.46 -2.22
C GLY A 114 13.87 0.89 -2.03
N TRP A 115 14.47 1.74 -1.21
CA TRP A 115 13.92 3.07 -0.88
C TRP A 115 13.73 3.96 -2.11
N GLN A 116 14.56 3.79 -3.14
CA GLN A 116 14.48 4.51 -4.41
C GLN A 116 13.11 4.26 -5.08
N LYS A 117 12.72 2.99 -5.17
CA LYS A 117 11.43 2.59 -5.76
C LYS A 117 10.25 3.07 -4.91
N VAL A 118 10.38 3.06 -3.57
CA VAL A 118 9.38 3.64 -2.66
C VAL A 118 9.22 5.13 -2.93
N TYR A 119 10.32 5.86 -3.09
CA TYR A 119 10.35 7.31 -3.29
C TYR A 119 9.78 7.73 -4.65
N ASP A 120 10.10 7.02 -5.73
CA ASP A 120 9.66 7.36 -7.08
C ASP A 120 8.18 7.02 -7.34
N ASN A 121 7.58 6.17 -6.52
CA ASN A 121 6.18 5.78 -6.66
C ASN A 121 5.25 6.97 -6.37
N SER A 122 4.73 7.62 -7.41
CA SER A 122 3.85 8.78 -7.29
C SER A 122 2.40 8.45 -7.67
N PRO A 123 1.45 8.46 -6.71
CA PRO A 123 0.02 8.32 -6.98
C PRO A 123 -0.53 9.31 -8.00
N HIS A 124 -0.06 10.56 -7.97
CA HIS A 124 -0.48 11.58 -8.92
C HIS A 124 -0.02 11.27 -10.35
N GLN A 125 1.21 10.78 -10.52
CA GLN A 125 1.70 10.37 -11.84
C GLN A 125 1.01 9.10 -12.33
N MET A 126 0.73 8.13 -11.44
CA MET A 126 -0.06 6.94 -11.78
C MET A 126 -1.44 7.32 -12.30
N ALA A 127 -2.18 8.17 -11.57
CA ALA A 127 -3.48 8.66 -11.99
C ALA A 127 -3.43 9.37 -13.35
N LEU A 128 -2.46 10.28 -13.54
CA LEU A 128 -2.28 11.00 -14.80
C LEU A 128 -1.98 10.07 -15.97
N ASN A 129 -1.09 9.10 -15.78
CA ASN A 129 -0.68 8.17 -16.84
C ASN A 129 -1.83 7.28 -17.29
N LEU A 130 -2.59 6.75 -16.32
CA LEU A 130 -3.68 5.79 -16.56
C LEU A 130 -4.96 6.47 -17.07
N THR A 131 -5.27 7.67 -16.60
CA THR A 131 -6.57 8.32 -16.91
C THR A 131 -6.47 9.54 -17.82
N LYS A 132 -5.26 10.07 -18.05
CA LYS A 132 -5.00 11.37 -18.69
C LYS A 132 -5.58 12.57 -17.92
N SER A 133 -5.94 12.38 -16.66
CA SER A 133 -6.42 13.42 -15.74
C SER A 133 -5.81 13.22 -14.35
N THR A 134 -5.73 14.27 -13.54
CA THR A 134 -4.97 14.22 -12.28
C THR A 134 -5.72 13.55 -11.14
N TYR A 135 -7.06 13.70 -11.09
CA TYR A 135 -7.93 13.25 -9.99
C TYR A 135 -7.39 13.59 -8.59
N ALA A 136 -6.68 14.71 -8.44
CA ALA A 136 -5.91 15.02 -7.24
C ALA A 136 -6.76 15.06 -5.96
N ASN A 137 -8.03 15.44 -6.06
CA ASN A 137 -8.99 15.49 -4.97
C ASN A 137 -9.53 14.10 -4.54
N LEU A 138 -9.32 13.06 -5.34
CA LEU A 138 -9.70 11.68 -5.02
C LEU A 138 -8.53 10.87 -4.45
N ILE A 139 -7.29 11.35 -4.63
CA ILE A 139 -6.10 10.73 -4.07
C ILE A 139 -5.94 11.23 -2.63
N LEU A 140 -6.24 10.38 -1.64
CA LEU A 140 -6.12 10.75 -0.23
C LEU A 140 -4.68 10.65 0.30
N GLY A 141 -3.83 9.92 -0.41
CA GLY A 141 -2.44 9.68 -0.03
C GLY A 141 -2.04 8.24 -0.25
N GLY A 142 -1.19 7.73 0.63
CA GLY A 142 -0.65 6.39 0.54
C GLY A 142 -0.32 5.79 1.89
N GLU A 143 -0.16 4.48 1.91
CA GLU A 143 0.24 3.70 3.07
C GLU A 143 1.21 2.61 2.62
N ALA A 144 2.41 2.59 3.22
CA ALA A 144 3.29 1.43 3.09
C ALA A 144 2.76 0.30 3.98
N ALA A 145 2.52 -0.85 3.38
CA ALA A 145 2.11 -2.04 4.09
C ALA A 145 3.34 -2.82 4.55
N LEU A 146 3.35 -3.24 5.81
CA LEU A 146 4.31 -4.20 6.34
C LEU A 146 3.52 -5.38 6.90
N TRP A 147 3.27 -6.36 6.04
CA TRP A 147 2.63 -7.60 6.47
C TRP A 147 3.59 -8.41 7.36
N THR A 148 3.03 -9.11 8.34
CA THR A 148 3.80 -9.59 9.50
C THR A 148 4.03 -11.09 9.53
N GLU A 149 3.90 -11.79 8.41
CA GLU A 149 4.22 -13.23 8.32
C GLU A 149 5.67 -13.52 8.73
N GLN A 150 6.58 -12.56 8.51
CA GLN A 150 8.01 -12.65 8.83
C GLN A 150 8.50 -11.39 9.58
N VAL A 151 7.62 -10.76 10.38
CA VAL A 151 7.91 -9.52 11.11
C VAL A 151 7.47 -9.63 12.57
N ASP A 152 8.34 -9.23 13.46
CA ASP A 152 8.11 -9.11 14.90
C ASP A 152 8.79 -7.84 15.44
N ASP A 153 8.82 -7.68 16.77
CA ASP A 153 9.46 -6.56 17.45
C ASP A 153 10.98 -6.48 17.25
N HIS A 154 11.64 -7.59 16.88
CA HIS A 154 13.08 -7.62 16.65
C HIS A 154 13.50 -7.06 15.29
N ASN A 155 12.62 -7.08 14.29
CA ASN A 155 12.96 -6.65 12.93
C ASN A 155 12.04 -5.58 12.34
N LEU A 156 10.98 -5.18 13.05
CA LEU A 156 10.02 -4.15 12.65
C LEU A 156 10.71 -2.87 12.15
N ASP A 157 11.56 -2.29 12.99
CA ASP A 157 12.18 -0.99 12.74
C ASP A 157 13.17 -1.03 11.57
N ALA A 158 13.91 -2.12 11.42
CA ALA A 158 14.84 -2.30 10.31
C ALA A 158 14.10 -2.45 8.98
N LYS A 159 12.94 -3.14 8.98
CA LYS A 159 12.11 -3.28 7.77
C LYS A 159 11.40 -1.97 7.43
N LEU A 160 10.92 -1.23 8.42
CA LEU A 160 10.18 0.01 8.20
C LEU A 160 11.09 1.17 7.81
N TRP A 161 12.23 1.34 8.50
CA TRP A 161 13.10 2.51 8.34
C TRP A 161 14.42 2.16 7.63
N PRO A 162 14.87 2.95 6.63
CA PRO A 162 14.42 4.32 6.33
C PRO A 162 13.38 4.39 5.19
N ARG A 163 12.91 3.26 4.67
CA ARG A 163 11.95 3.22 3.54
C ARG A 163 10.66 3.99 3.82
N GLY A 164 10.16 3.94 5.06
CA GLY A 164 9.03 4.76 5.51
C GLY A 164 9.28 6.27 5.41
N ALA A 165 10.53 6.73 5.54
CA ALA A 165 10.86 8.15 5.35
C ALA A 165 10.83 8.56 3.87
N ALA A 166 11.18 7.66 2.96
CA ALA A 166 11.02 7.89 1.52
C ALA A 166 9.54 8.05 1.13
N LEU A 167 8.66 7.18 1.66
CA LEU A 167 7.21 7.35 1.52
C LEU A 167 6.74 8.69 2.09
N ALA A 168 7.22 9.05 3.28
CA ALA A 168 6.81 10.28 3.96
C ALA A 168 7.10 11.52 3.11
N GLU A 169 8.29 11.64 2.51
CA GLU A 169 8.62 12.78 1.66
C GLU A 169 7.76 12.79 0.38
N ARG A 170 7.59 11.63 -0.27
CA ARG A 170 6.71 11.50 -1.44
C ARG A 170 5.28 11.99 -1.16
N LEU A 171 4.70 11.61 -0.02
CA LEU A 171 3.33 12.01 0.34
C LEU A 171 3.25 13.45 0.89
N TRP A 172 4.33 13.97 1.47
CA TRP A 172 4.35 15.29 2.08
C TRP A 172 4.56 16.42 1.07
N SER A 173 5.60 16.32 0.23
CA SER A 173 5.98 17.38 -0.71
C SER A 173 5.67 17.06 -2.16
N ASN A 174 5.38 15.79 -2.48
CA ASN A 174 5.17 15.27 -3.84
C ASN A 174 6.16 15.86 -4.86
N PRO A 175 7.47 15.59 -4.69
CA PRO A 175 8.51 16.21 -5.49
C PRO A 175 8.41 15.82 -6.97
N ALA A 176 8.72 16.76 -7.86
CA ALA A 176 8.81 16.50 -9.30
C ALA A 176 10.10 15.76 -9.70
N THR A 177 11.11 15.76 -8.82
CA THR A 177 12.39 15.08 -9.01
C THR A 177 12.33 13.63 -8.54
N GLY A 178 13.24 12.80 -9.08
CA GLY A 178 13.44 11.42 -8.65
C GLY A 178 14.21 11.30 -7.34
N TRP A 179 14.44 10.04 -6.93
CA TRP A 179 15.17 9.67 -5.71
C TRP A 179 16.61 10.18 -5.67
N GLU A 180 17.25 10.39 -6.81
CA GLU A 180 18.64 10.82 -6.92
C GLU A 180 18.85 12.15 -6.18
N GLU A 181 17.94 13.10 -6.38
CA GLU A 181 17.96 14.40 -5.69
C GLU A 181 17.67 14.30 -4.19
N ALA A 182 17.15 13.17 -3.72
CA ALA A 182 16.85 12.92 -2.31
C ALA A 182 17.91 12.09 -1.58
N GLU A 183 18.87 11.53 -2.32
CA GLU A 183 19.86 10.58 -1.82
C GLU A 183 20.55 11.08 -0.55
N PHE A 184 21.27 12.21 -0.64
CA PHE A 184 22.06 12.72 0.48
C PHE A 184 21.19 13.04 1.70
N ARG A 185 19.98 13.57 1.49
CA ARG A 185 19.05 13.89 2.59
C ARG A 185 18.55 12.63 3.29
N LEU A 186 18.18 11.60 2.55
CA LEU A 186 17.67 10.36 3.14
C LEU A 186 18.78 9.63 3.90
N ILE A 187 19.99 9.58 3.35
CA ILE A 187 21.17 9.00 4.02
C ILE A 187 21.42 9.71 5.35
N HIS A 188 21.42 11.04 5.35
CA HIS A 188 21.58 11.82 6.58
C HIS A 188 20.42 11.58 7.56
N HIS A 189 19.18 11.53 7.07
CA HIS A 189 18.00 11.25 7.88
C HIS A 189 18.07 9.87 8.56
N ARG A 190 18.57 8.85 7.86
CA ARG A 190 18.79 7.52 8.44
C ARG A 190 19.76 7.58 9.63
N GLN A 191 20.82 8.37 9.56
CA GLN A 191 21.72 8.56 10.72
C GLN A 191 21.02 9.26 11.88
N ARG A 192 20.15 10.23 11.58
CA ARG A 192 19.30 10.89 12.59
C ARG A 192 18.34 9.91 13.28
N LEU A 193 17.75 8.95 12.56
CA LEU A 193 16.90 7.91 13.13
C LEU A 193 17.70 7.00 14.09
N VAL A 194 18.88 6.53 13.66
CA VAL A 194 19.77 5.72 14.52
C VAL A 194 20.19 6.48 15.77
N LYS A 195 20.55 7.76 15.65
CA LYS A 195 20.90 8.62 16.80
C LYS A 195 19.73 8.80 17.78
N ARG A 196 18.49 8.61 17.33
CA ARG A 196 17.27 8.67 18.15
C ARG A 196 16.85 7.31 18.72
N GLY A 197 17.66 6.26 18.52
CA GLY A 197 17.37 4.92 19.03
C GLY A 197 16.49 4.06 18.12
N VAL A 198 16.21 4.49 16.88
CA VAL A 198 15.47 3.69 15.90
C VAL A 198 16.47 2.84 15.10
N PRO A 199 16.47 1.50 15.21
CA PRO A 199 17.39 0.61 14.51
C PRO A 199 17.01 0.48 13.02
N SER A 200 17.26 1.54 12.27
CA SER A 200 17.01 1.62 10.83
C SER A 200 18.03 0.82 10.01
N GLU A 201 17.58 0.19 8.92
CA GLU A 201 18.44 -0.49 7.94
C GLU A 201 19.57 0.40 7.41
N ARG A 202 20.71 -0.21 7.11
CA ARG A 202 21.83 0.46 6.43
C ARG A 202 21.60 0.43 4.92
N ILE A 203 21.49 1.60 4.30
CA ILE A 203 21.25 1.72 2.85
C ILE A 203 22.53 1.85 2.00
N GLN A 204 23.67 2.18 2.62
CA GLN A 204 24.98 2.29 1.93
C GLN A 204 26.16 2.23 2.92
N PRO A 205 27.40 2.02 2.44
CA PRO A 205 28.60 2.19 3.25
C PRO A 205 28.70 3.60 3.85
N GLN A 206 29.21 3.71 5.08
CA GLN A 206 29.42 5.01 5.73
C GLN A 206 30.36 5.94 4.94
N TRP A 207 31.29 5.36 4.18
CA TRP A 207 32.19 6.13 3.31
C TRP A 207 31.43 6.98 2.30
N CYS A 208 30.35 6.46 1.70
CA CYS A 208 29.52 7.22 0.76
C CYS A 208 28.81 8.41 1.41
N HIS A 209 28.47 8.30 2.71
CA HIS A 209 27.91 9.44 3.47
C HIS A 209 28.96 10.50 3.79
N GLN A 210 30.24 10.14 3.87
CA GLN A 210 31.34 11.07 4.15
C GLN A 210 31.93 11.68 2.87
N ASN A 211 31.65 11.09 1.71
CA ASN A 211 32.22 11.46 0.42
C ASN A 211 31.11 11.50 -0.64
N GLU A 212 30.23 12.50 -0.53
CA GLU A 212 29.09 12.69 -1.42
C GLU A 212 29.53 12.77 -2.89
N GLY A 213 28.75 12.17 -3.79
CA GLY A 213 29.04 12.15 -5.24
C GLY A 213 30.09 11.12 -5.69
N LEU A 214 30.71 10.35 -4.78
CA LEU A 214 31.71 9.34 -5.13
C LEU A 214 31.17 7.90 -5.18
N CYS A 215 29.88 7.69 -4.89
CA CYS A 215 29.22 6.39 -4.97
C CYS A 215 28.06 6.47 -5.97
N TYR A 216 28.29 6.04 -7.21
CA TYR A 216 27.30 6.06 -8.29
C TYR A 216 27.40 4.76 -9.13
N LEU A 217 26.35 4.45 -9.90
CA LEU A 217 26.31 3.35 -10.87
C LEU A 217 26.51 3.85 -12.30
#